data_AF-A0A2V4NW24-F1
#
_entry.id   AF-A0A2V4NW24-F1
#
_cell.length_a   1.000
_cell.length_b   1.000
_cell.length_c   1.000
_cell.angle_alpha   90.00
_cell.angle_beta   90.00
_cell.angle_gamma   90.00
#
_symmetry.space_group_name_H-M   'P 1'
#
loop_
_entity.id
_entity.type
_entity.pdbx_description
1 polymer ?
#
loop_
_entity_poly.entity_id
_entity_poly.type
_entity_poly.pdbx_seq_one_letter_code
_entity_poly.pdbx_strand_id
1 'polypeptide(L)'
;MTTEVRRTVAITTEDAAAAARAPFSAARLLAQLPAGWASGCTVADGRVELSCRPAELAAVRAAVTAALADPALHDWQLTPR
;
A
#
# COMPACT_ATOMS: atom_id res chain seq x y z
N MET A 1 -23.75 -11.10 10.72
CA MET A 1 -22.37 -10.81 10.30
C MET A 1 -22.40 -10.35 8.86
N THR A 2 -22.33 -9.04 8.61
CA THR A 2 -22.12 -8.52 7.26
C THR A 2 -20.64 -8.70 6.91
N THR A 3 -20.35 -9.55 5.93
CA THR A 3 -19.01 -9.68 5.37
C THR A 3 -18.67 -8.36 4.69
N GLU A 4 -17.96 -7.45 5.37
CA GLU A 4 -17.53 -6.18 4.78
C GLU A 4 -16.61 -6.52 3.60
N VAL A 5 -17.09 -6.29 2.37
CA VAL A 5 -16.32 -6.57 1.15
C VAL A 5 -15.10 -5.64 1.17
N ARG A 6 -13.90 -6.19 1.37
CA ARG A 6 -12.66 -5.40 1.34
C ARG A 6 -12.08 -5.37 -0.06
N ARG A 7 -11.50 -4.23 -0.43
CA ARG A 7 -10.74 -4.07 -1.67
C ARG A 7 -9.27 -3.89 -1.32
N THR A 8 -8.42 -4.45 -2.17
CA THR A 8 -6.97 -4.36 -2.01
C THR A 8 -6.36 -3.37 -2.99
N VAL A 9 -5.32 -2.70 -2.51
CA VAL A 9 -4.38 -1.88 -3.29
C VAL A 9 -3.00 -2.45 -3.03
N ALA A 10 -2.25 -2.77 -4.09
CA ALA A 10 -0.91 -3.33 -3.95
C ALA A 10 0.13 -2.40 -4.56
N ILE A 11 1.29 -2.36 -3.93
CA ILE A 11 2.52 -1.84 -4.51
C ILE A 11 3.55 -2.96 -4.58
N THR A 12 4.36 -2.96 -5.62
CA THR A 12 5.41 -3.96 -5.88
C THR A 12 6.72 -3.27 -6.19
N THR A 13 7.82 -3.93 -5.91
CA THR A 13 9.17 -3.51 -6.33
C THR A 13 9.91 -4.69 -6.94
N GLU A 14 10.69 -4.42 -7.98
CA GLU A 14 11.62 -5.38 -8.58
C GLU A 14 13.02 -5.25 -7.97
N ASP A 15 13.28 -4.17 -7.22
CA ASP A 15 14.55 -3.95 -6.56
C ASP A 15 14.67 -4.81 -5.29
N ALA A 16 15.67 -5.68 -5.24
CA ALA A 16 15.87 -6.60 -4.13
C ALA A 16 16.20 -5.88 -2.81
N ALA A 17 16.86 -4.71 -2.87
CA ALA A 17 17.20 -3.95 -1.68
C ALA A 17 15.99 -3.21 -1.09
N ALA A 18 15.08 -2.73 -1.95
CA ALA A 18 13.77 -2.21 -1.56
C ALA A 18 12.86 -3.32 -1.03
N ALA A 19 12.84 -4.49 -1.68
CA ALA A 19 12.10 -5.65 -1.23
C ALA A 19 12.54 -6.12 0.17
N ALA A 20 13.85 -6.13 0.44
CA ALA A 20 14.39 -6.44 1.77
C ALA A 20 13.93 -5.45 2.86
N ARG A 21 13.53 -4.23 2.48
CA ARG A 21 13.02 -3.18 3.38
C ARG A 21 11.49 -3.03 3.32
N ALA A 22 10.79 -3.97 2.70
CA ALA A 22 9.34 -3.89 2.52
C ALA A 22 8.53 -3.62 3.80
N PRO A 23 8.88 -4.18 4.99
CA PRO A 23 8.19 -3.82 6.23
C PRO A 23 8.32 -2.35 6.61
N PHE A 24 9.49 -1.73 6.38
CA PHE A 24 9.72 -0.31 6.65
C PHE A 24 8.99 0.57 5.63
N SER A 25 9.03 0.20 4.35
CA SER A 25 8.28 0.88 3.30
C SER A 25 6.77 0.83 3.55
N ALA A 26 6.25 -0.32 3.99
CA ALA A 26 4.85 -0.49 4.39
C ALA A 26 4.47 0.39 5.58
N ALA A 27 5.29 0.43 6.63
CA ALA A 27 5.06 1.29 7.78
C ALA A 27 5.06 2.78 7.41
N ARG A 28 5.99 3.20 6.53
CA ARG A 28 6.07 4.57 6.03
C ARG A 28 4.86 4.93 5.17
N LEU A 29 4.42 4.02 4.31
CA LEU A 29 3.21 4.19 3.52
C LEU A 29 1.98 4.36 4.42
N LEU A 30 1.80 3.49 5.42
CA LEU A 30 0.70 3.58 6.38
C LEU A 30 0.72 4.90 7.18
N ALA A 31 1.89 5.41 7.53
CA ALA A 31 2.03 6.68 8.24
C ALA A 31 1.64 7.91 7.39
N GLN A 32 1.67 7.79 6.05
CA GLN A 32 1.25 8.86 5.13
C GLN A 32 -0.24 8.78 4.77
N LEU A 33 -0.89 7.64 5.02
CA LEU A 33 -2.32 7.47 4.78
C LEU A 33 -3.14 8.03 5.96
N PRO A 34 -4.32 8.61 5.70
CA PRO A 34 -5.24 9.00 6.76
C PRO A 34 -5.63 7.81 7.64
N ALA A 35 -5.75 8.06 8.95
CA ALA A 35 -6.15 7.05 9.91
C ALA A 35 -7.51 6.44 9.55
N GLY A 36 -7.60 5.11 9.56
CA GLY A 36 -8.83 4.37 9.28
C GLY A 36 -9.10 4.07 7.80
N TRP A 37 -8.28 4.57 6.87
CA TRP A 37 -8.40 4.24 5.44
C TRP A 37 -7.91 2.83 5.11
N ALA A 38 -6.80 2.43 5.73
CA ALA A 38 -6.28 1.07 5.67
C ALA A 38 -6.75 0.29 6.91
N SER A 39 -7.34 -0.87 6.65
CA SER A 39 -7.90 -1.79 7.64
C SER A 39 -7.04 -3.05 7.85
N GLY A 40 -5.93 -3.14 7.11
CA GLY A 40 -4.95 -4.21 7.16
C GLY A 40 -3.83 -3.95 6.15
N CYS A 41 -2.64 -4.48 6.44
CA CYS A 41 -1.48 -4.42 5.57
C CYS A 41 -0.76 -5.78 5.61
N THR A 42 -0.46 -6.32 4.44
CA THR A 42 0.29 -7.57 4.27
C THR A 42 1.55 -7.28 3.46
N VAL A 43 2.68 -7.85 3.87
CA VAL A 43 3.96 -7.71 3.18
C VAL A 43 4.48 -9.10 2.84
N ALA A 44 4.79 -9.33 1.56
CA ALA A 44 5.34 -10.60 1.08
C ALA A 44 6.16 -10.37 -0.19
N ASP A 45 7.35 -10.95 -0.29
CA ASP A 45 8.15 -11.05 -1.53
C ASP A 45 8.19 -9.78 -2.40
N GLY A 46 8.58 -8.63 -1.84
CA GLY A 46 8.66 -7.37 -2.60
C GLY A 46 7.30 -6.76 -2.97
N ARG A 47 6.22 -7.21 -2.33
CA ARG A 47 4.87 -6.70 -2.46
C ARG A 47 4.33 -6.22 -1.11
N VAL A 48 3.70 -5.06 -1.12
CA VAL A 48 2.92 -4.54 0.01
C VAL A 48 1.48 -4.41 -0.45
N GLU A 49 0.56 -5.06 0.27
CA GLU A 49 -0.86 -5.03 -0.02
C GLU A 49 -1.63 -4.39 1.12
N LEU A 50 -2.45 -3.39 0.79
CA LEU A 50 -3.30 -2.65 1.69
C LEU A 50 -4.75 -3.06 1.49
N SER A 51 -5.42 -3.42 2.58
CA SER A 51 -6.86 -3.70 2.58
C SER A 51 -7.63 -2.45 2.99
N CYS A 52 -8.56 -1.99 2.16
CA CYS A 52 -9.38 -0.81 2.40
C CYS A 52 -10.86 -1.09 2.10
N ARG A 53 -11.72 -0.17 2.55
CA ARG A 53 -13.15 -0.21 2.24
C ARG A 53 -13.39 0.13 0.76
N PRO A 54 -14.44 -0.42 0.11
CA PRO A 54 -14.71 -0.15 -1.30
C PRO A 54 -14.90 1.34 -1.61
N ALA A 55 -15.58 2.07 -0.73
CA ALA A 55 -15.82 3.50 -0.86
C ALA A 55 -14.51 4.32 -0.87
N GLU A 56 -13.50 3.85 -0.15
CA GLU A 56 -12.22 4.54 0.01
C GLU A 56 -11.19 4.11 -1.06
N LEU A 57 -11.48 3.13 -1.90
CA LEU A 57 -10.49 2.52 -2.81
C LEU A 57 -9.84 3.56 -3.73
N ALA A 58 -10.62 4.46 -4.32
CA ALA A 58 -10.11 5.49 -5.21
C ALA A 58 -9.21 6.49 -4.46
N ALA A 59 -9.62 6.89 -3.26
CA ALA A 59 -8.89 7.82 -2.41
C ALA A 59 -7.58 7.20 -1.89
N VAL A 60 -7.62 5.94 -1.45
CA VAL A 60 -6.44 5.17 -1.04
C VAL A 60 -5.47 5.02 -2.21
N ARG A 61 -5.94 4.70 -3.43
CA ARG A 61 -5.05 4.64 -4.60
C ARG A 61 -4.38 5.97 -4.88
N ALA A 62 -5.13 7.07 -4.86
CA ALA A 62 -4.57 8.41 -5.08
C ALA A 62 -3.53 8.77 -4.00
N ALA A 63 -3.82 8.48 -2.73
CA ALA A 63 -2.90 8.73 -1.63
C ALA A 63 -1.65 7.84 -1.70
N VAL A 64 -1.78 6.56 -2.09
CA VAL A 64 -0.63 5.68 -2.34
C VAL A 64 0.22 6.22 -3.49
N THR A 65 -0.39 6.63 -4.60
CA THR A 65 0.34 7.26 -5.72
C THR A 65 1.08 8.51 -5.28
N ALA A 66 0.48 9.35 -4.44
CA ALA A 66 1.15 10.52 -3.89
C ALA A 66 2.30 10.13 -2.95
N ALA A 67 2.13 9.10 -2.12
CA ALA A 67 3.16 8.58 -1.23
C ALA A 67 4.35 7.98 -1.98
N LEU A 68 4.14 7.41 -3.18
CA LEU A 68 5.22 6.92 -4.05
C LEU A 68 6.13 8.04 -4.58
N ALA A 69 5.74 9.31 -4.43
CA ALA A 69 6.65 10.44 -4.68
C ALA A 69 7.70 10.63 -3.56
N ASP A 70 7.55 9.94 -2.40
CA ASP A 70 8.58 9.92 -1.35
C ASP A 70 9.83 9.21 -1.86
N PRO A 71 11.03 9.81 -1.74
CA PRO A 71 12.28 9.17 -2.16
C PRO A 71 12.51 7.78 -1.54
N ALA A 72 12.02 7.53 -0.33
CA ALA A 72 12.14 6.23 0.33
C ALA A 72 11.24 5.15 -0.29
N LEU A 73 10.30 5.53 -1.14
CA LEU A 73 9.35 4.66 -1.83
C LEU A 73 9.50 4.69 -3.36
N HIS A 74 10.52 5.37 -3.91
CA HIS A 74 10.65 5.55 -5.36
C HIS A 74 10.80 4.23 -6.14
N ASP A 75 11.33 3.19 -5.49
CA ASP A 75 11.50 1.85 -6.08
C ASP A 75 10.19 1.04 -6.11
N TRP A 76 9.13 1.57 -5.53
CA TRP A 76 7.83 0.92 -5.45
C TRP A 76 6.88 1.47 -6.52
N GLN A 77 6.07 0.57 -7.08
CA GLN A 77 5.12 0.91 -8.12
C GLN A 77 3.74 0.36 -7.76
N LEU A 78 2.71 1.13 -8.06
CA LEU A 78 1.32 0.69 -7.91
C LEU A 78 1.03 -0.45 -8.88
N THR A 79 0.58 -1.59 -8.38
CA THR A 79 0.18 -2.70 -9.24
C THR A 79 -1.11 -2.33 -9.98
N PRO A 80 -1.14 -2.39 -11.32
CA PRO A 80 -2.38 -2.21 -12.08
C PRO A 80 -3.33 -3.36 -11.73
N ARG A 81 -4.59 -3.01 -11.45
CA ARG A 81 -5.65 -3.96 -11.10
C ARG A 81 -6.54 -4.21 -12.30
#